data_AF-A0A2M6WUR6-F1
#
_entry.id   AF-A0A2M6WUR6-F1
#
_cell.length_a   1.000
_cell.length_b   1.000
_cell.length_c   1.000
_cell.angle_alpha   90.00
_cell.angle_beta   90.00
_cell.angle_gamma   90.00
#
_symmetry.space_group_name_H-M   'P 1'
#
loop_
_entity.id
_entity.type
_entity.pdbx_description
1 polymer ?
#
loop_
_entity_poly.entity_id
_entity_poly.type
_entity_poly.pdbx_seq_one_letter_code
_entity_poly.pdbx_strand_id
1 'polypeptide(L)'
;MGSSNAKATRRIIFEDTDAVFASESNFESKLKHIPDIDGVILISASGGKHAPVIAKRAKELGGRVSLITNNSNALAKEFVEDKDLFVFPKNREPYTYNTSAYISMILGRTRENPKEIQNFIEKYIDTISFSDLSRHNLYFFIISPKFSSIIRMLQVKFIELFGRKIARDVETSEYMKHAVTVVPSDELFISFDEENTIWSEPEQRFHIPLPENAGYAVMMAIGYYVIA
;
A
#
# COMPACT_ATOMS: atom_id res chain seq x y z
N MET A 1 2.75 3.36 13.64
CA MET A 1 4.13 2.98 13.24
C MET A 1 4.10 1.70 12.41
N GLY A 2 5.05 1.50 11.49
CA GLY A 2 5.13 0.26 10.67
C GLY A 2 6.23 0.33 9.59
N SER A 3 6.64 -0.83 9.06
CA SER A 3 7.66 -0.96 7.99
C SER A 3 7.05 -1.27 6.62
N SER A 4 7.75 -0.82 5.57
CA SER A 4 7.40 -1.04 4.15
C SER A 4 5.90 -0.85 3.83
N ASN A 5 5.16 -1.92 3.49
CA ASN A 5 3.72 -1.87 3.19
C ASN A 5 2.87 -1.36 4.35
N ALA A 6 3.27 -1.58 5.61
CA ALA A 6 2.59 -1.00 6.77
C ALA A 6 2.73 0.54 6.81
N LYS A 7 3.80 1.11 6.21
CA LYS A 7 3.99 2.57 6.11
C LYS A 7 3.01 3.22 5.14
N ALA A 8 2.63 2.53 4.07
CA ALA A 8 1.60 3.00 3.14
C ALA A 8 0.21 2.74 3.71
N THR A 9 -0.03 1.54 4.24
CA THR A 9 -1.31 1.16 4.87
C THR A 9 -1.74 2.14 5.96
N ARG A 10 -0.81 2.57 6.84
CA ARG A 10 -1.14 3.59 7.85
C ARG A 10 -1.50 4.95 7.26
N ARG A 11 -0.88 5.35 6.14
CA ARG A 11 -1.20 6.63 5.49
C ARG A 11 -2.62 6.58 4.93
N ILE A 12 -2.99 5.45 4.34
CA ILE A 12 -4.36 5.19 3.86
C ILE A 12 -5.36 5.20 5.02
N ILE A 13 -5.08 4.47 6.11
CA ILE A 13 -6.03 4.34 7.23
C ILE A 13 -6.26 5.69 7.94
N PHE A 14 -5.21 6.49 8.09
CA PHE A 14 -5.20 7.75 8.83
C PHE A 14 -5.06 8.97 7.93
N GLU A 15 -5.51 8.88 6.67
CA GLU A 15 -5.37 9.98 5.68
C GLU A 15 -6.10 11.25 6.15
N ASP A 16 -7.29 11.08 6.71
CA ASP A 16 -8.15 12.16 7.21
C ASP A 16 -7.96 12.40 8.73
N THR A 17 -6.79 12.07 9.28
CA THR A 17 -6.49 12.19 10.71
C THR A 17 -5.19 12.94 10.91
N ASP A 18 -5.16 13.81 11.94
CA ASP A 18 -3.91 14.42 12.37
C ASP A 18 -3.01 13.37 13.04
N ALA A 19 -2.18 12.71 12.23
CA ALA A 19 -1.40 11.56 12.64
C ALA A 19 0.10 11.78 12.41
N VAL A 20 0.90 11.56 13.46
CA VAL A 20 2.36 11.57 13.37
C VAL A 20 2.89 10.22 12.90
N PHE A 21 3.45 10.19 11.69
CA PHE A 21 3.95 8.95 11.08
C PHE A 21 5.41 8.64 11.42
N ALA A 22 5.65 7.64 12.30
CA ALA A 22 7.01 7.13 12.61
C ALA A 22 7.33 5.73 12.03
N SER A 23 8.56 5.47 11.61
CA SER A 23 9.08 4.15 11.21
C SER A 23 10.04 3.58 12.27
N GLU A 24 10.50 2.36 12.05
CA GLU A 24 11.54 1.71 12.86
C GLU A 24 12.81 2.57 12.99
N SER A 25 13.09 3.44 12.00
CA SER A 25 14.28 4.29 11.98
C SER A 25 14.16 5.56 12.81
N ASN A 26 12.95 5.99 13.19
CA ASN A 26 12.76 7.28 13.86
C ASN A 26 11.72 7.25 15.00
N PHE A 27 11.24 6.08 15.41
CA PHE A 27 10.23 6.00 16.46
C PHE A 27 10.70 6.59 17.78
N GLU A 28 11.95 6.37 18.20
CA GLU A 28 12.48 6.90 19.46
C GLU A 28 12.40 8.42 19.53
N SER A 29 12.72 9.14 18.44
CA SER A 29 12.61 10.60 18.44
C SER A 29 11.17 11.06 18.47
N LYS A 30 10.26 10.34 17.81
CA LYS A 30 8.83 10.65 17.82
C LYS A 30 8.16 10.35 19.16
N LEU A 31 8.58 9.29 19.86
CA LEU A 31 8.02 8.93 21.18
C LEU A 31 8.39 9.91 22.29
N LYS A 32 9.41 10.76 22.13
CA LYS A 32 9.69 11.86 23.06
C LYS A 32 8.53 12.85 23.19
N HIS A 33 7.67 12.90 22.17
CA HIS A 33 6.47 13.73 22.10
C HIS A 33 5.20 12.97 22.48
N ILE A 34 5.30 11.88 23.26
CA ILE A 34 4.12 11.17 23.78
C ILE A 34 3.12 12.10 24.48
N PRO A 35 3.53 13.10 25.29
CA PRO A 35 2.58 14.03 25.91
C PRO A 35 1.76 14.86 24.91
N ASP A 36 2.21 14.95 23.66
CA ASP A 36 1.58 15.75 22.60
C ASP A 36 0.59 14.92 21.75
N ILE A 37 0.39 13.62 22.05
CA ILE A 37 -0.47 12.70 21.27
C ILE A 37 -1.38 11.86 22.17
N ASP A 38 -2.55 11.47 21.65
CA ASP A 38 -3.53 10.66 22.39
C ASP A 38 -3.12 9.19 22.55
N GLY A 39 -2.22 8.70 21.69
CA GLY A 39 -1.77 7.32 21.72
C GLY A 39 -0.92 6.91 20.52
N VAL A 40 -0.40 5.69 20.60
CA VAL A 40 0.48 5.08 19.60
C VAL A 40 -0.24 3.91 18.94
N ILE A 41 -0.51 4.04 17.65
CA ILE A 41 -1.09 2.95 16.86
C ILE A 41 0.01 2.21 16.11
N LEU A 42 0.14 0.91 16.35
CA LEU A 42 1.07 0.01 15.68
C LEU A 42 0.35 -0.75 14.57
N ILE A 43 0.87 -0.69 13.34
CA ILE A 43 0.38 -1.50 12.23
C ILE A 43 1.47 -2.49 11.87
N SER A 44 1.21 -3.77 12.09
CA SER A 44 2.16 -4.84 11.83
C SER A 44 1.43 -6.15 11.52
N ALA A 45 1.57 -6.64 10.28
CA ALA A 45 0.92 -7.87 9.84
C ALA A 45 1.20 -9.08 10.76
N SER A 46 2.46 -9.24 11.21
CA SER A 46 2.84 -10.32 12.13
C SER A 46 2.73 -9.95 13.61
N GLY A 47 2.73 -8.65 13.93
CA GLY A 47 2.81 -8.16 15.31
C GLY A 47 4.12 -8.55 16.04
N GLY A 48 5.14 -8.97 15.30
CA GLY A 48 6.45 -9.36 15.82
C GLY A 48 7.58 -8.40 15.45
N LYS A 49 8.83 -8.87 15.56
CA LYS A 49 10.06 -8.13 15.28
C LYS A 49 10.16 -6.84 16.10
N HIS A 50 9.97 -5.68 15.46
CA HIS A 50 10.07 -4.36 16.10
C HIS A 50 8.79 -3.94 16.83
N ALA A 51 7.63 -4.52 16.48
CA ALA A 51 6.35 -4.15 17.10
C ALA A 51 6.33 -4.28 18.64
N PRO A 52 6.76 -5.39 19.27
CA PRO A 52 6.78 -5.48 20.74
C PRO A 52 7.75 -4.49 21.39
N VAL A 53 8.91 -4.24 20.76
CA VAL A 53 9.90 -3.27 21.27
C VAL A 53 9.30 -1.87 21.32
N ILE A 54 8.64 -1.46 20.24
CA ILE A 54 7.98 -0.16 20.15
C ILE A 54 6.81 -0.06 21.12
N ALA A 55 5.99 -1.10 21.22
CA ALA A 55 4.84 -1.14 22.13
C ALA A 55 5.27 -0.97 23.59
N LYS A 56 6.29 -1.74 24.00
CA LYS A 56 6.91 -1.64 25.33
C LYS A 56 7.43 -0.23 25.58
N ARG A 57 8.19 0.33 24.64
CA ARG A 57 8.77 1.68 24.79
C ARG A 57 7.71 2.77 24.92
N ALA A 58 6.62 2.68 24.15
CA ALA A 58 5.51 3.63 24.26
C ALA A 58 4.81 3.53 25.62
N LYS A 59 4.60 2.31 26.15
CA LYS A 59 4.03 2.10 27.48
C LYS A 59 4.94 2.61 28.60
N GLU A 60 6.25 2.41 28.51
CA GLU A 60 7.23 2.94 29.49
C GLU A 60 7.19 4.47 29.59
N LEU A 61 6.81 5.14 28.50
CA LEU A 61 6.66 6.59 28.43
C LEU A 61 5.24 7.07 28.77
N GLY A 62 4.35 6.17 29.20
CA GLY A 62 2.99 6.49 29.61
C GLY A 62 1.96 6.56 28.47
N GLY A 63 2.35 6.22 27.24
CA GLY A 63 1.44 6.26 26.08
C GLY A 63 0.46 5.08 26.04
N ARG A 64 -0.78 5.34 25.59
CA ARG A 64 -1.72 4.28 25.20
C ARG A 64 -1.24 3.64 23.90
N VAL A 65 -1.36 2.31 23.78
CA VAL A 65 -0.94 1.58 22.58
C VAL A 65 -2.10 0.77 22.03
N SER A 66 -2.34 0.90 20.72
CA SER A 66 -3.25 0.04 19.96
C SER A 66 -2.48 -0.73 18.90
N LEU A 67 -2.92 -1.96 18.59
CA LEU A 67 -2.28 -2.83 17.61
C LEU A 67 -3.27 -3.26 16.53
N ILE A 68 -2.94 -2.96 15.28
CA ILE A 68 -3.59 -3.48 14.08
C ILE A 68 -2.69 -4.56 13.49
N THR A 69 -3.18 -5.80 13.45
CA THR A 69 -2.39 -6.97 13.03
C THR A 69 -3.23 -8.02 12.30
N ASN A 70 -2.58 -9.02 11.70
CA ASN A 70 -3.24 -10.22 11.21
C ASN A 70 -2.90 -11.47 12.05
N ASN A 71 -2.18 -11.30 13.16
CA ASN A 71 -1.75 -12.38 14.03
C ASN A 71 -2.40 -12.22 15.41
N SER A 72 -3.36 -13.09 15.73
CA SER A 72 -3.99 -13.13 17.05
C SER A 72 -3.01 -13.43 18.19
N ASN A 73 -1.91 -14.13 17.88
CA ASN A 73 -0.83 -14.48 18.80
C ASN A 73 0.39 -13.54 18.63
N ALA A 74 0.16 -12.28 18.25
CA ALA A 74 1.23 -11.29 18.11
C ALA A 74 1.97 -11.07 19.42
N LEU A 75 3.31 -11.07 19.39
CA LEU A 75 4.14 -10.78 20.56
C LEU A 75 3.85 -9.39 21.14
N ALA A 76 3.56 -8.40 20.29
CA ALA A 76 3.20 -7.07 20.74
C ALA A 76 1.90 -7.00 21.55
N LYS A 77 1.06 -8.05 21.53
CA LYS A 77 -0.18 -8.13 22.31
C LYS A 77 0.09 -8.01 23.82
N GLU A 78 1.26 -8.44 24.30
CA GLU A 78 1.65 -8.34 25.72
C GLU A 78 1.56 -6.91 26.27
N PHE A 79 1.71 -5.90 25.41
CA PHE A 79 1.74 -4.48 25.79
C PHE A 79 0.45 -3.72 25.43
N VAL A 80 -0.59 -4.43 24.97
CA VAL A 80 -1.81 -3.84 24.40
C VAL A 80 -3.04 -4.42 25.09
N GLU A 81 -3.97 -3.55 25.48
CA GLU A 81 -5.25 -3.97 26.06
C GLU A 81 -6.12 -4.67 25.00
N ASP A 82 -6.95 -5.65 25.37
CA ASP A 82 -7.75 -6.41 24.41
C ASP A 82 -8.69 -5.52 23.58
N LYS A 83 -9.24 -4.44 24.15
CA LYS A 83 -10.07 -3.45 23.43
C LYS A 83 -9.31 -2.65 22.37
N ASP A 84 -7.98 -2.62 22.48
CA ASP A 84 -7.05 -1.88 21.62
C ASP A 84 -6.31 -2.81 20.64
N LEU A 85 -6.71 -4.08 20.60
CA LEU A 85 -6.20 -5.09 19.68
C LEU A 85 -7.19 -5.35 18.54
N PHE A 86 -6.76 -5.02 17.32
CA PHE A 86 -7.53 -5.23 16.10
C PHE A 86 -6.87 -6.29 15.23
N VAL A 87 -7.49 -7.47 15.15
CA VAL A 87 -6.99 -8.60 14.36
C VAL A 87 -7.80 -8.71 13.06
N PHE A 88 -7.14 -8.50 11.93
CA PHE A 88 -7.73 -8.58 10.60
C PHE A 88 -7.44 -9.93 9.94
N PRO A 89 -8.41 -10.52 9.22
CA PRO A 89 -8.18 -11.77 8.51
C PRO A 89 -7.14 -11.59 7.41
N LYS A 90 -6.43 -12.67 7.07
CA LYS A 90 -5.58 -12.74 5.88
C LYS A 90 -5.55 -14.16 5.35
N ASN A 91 -5.22 -14.32 4.07
CA ASN A 91 -4.96 -15.62 3.49
C ASN A 91 -3.58 -16.15 3.92
N ARG A 92 -3.38 -17.45 3.75
CA ARG A 92 -2.05 -18.04 3.86
C ARG A 92 -1.26 -17.63 2.63
N GLU A 93 -0.20 -16.86 2.84
CA GLU A 93 0.67 -16.35 1.80
C GLU A 93 2.14 -16.37 2.27
N PRO A 94 3.11 -16.52 1.35
CA PRO A 94 4.52 -16.35 1.70
C PRO A 94 4.77 -14.98 2.32
N TYR A 95 5.55 -14.91 3.40
CA TYR A 95 5.88 -13.64 4.05
C TYR A 95 6.61 -12.65 3.14
N THR A 96 7.27 -13.17 2.09
CA THR A 96 8.03 -12.37 1.12
C THR A 96 7.15 -11.57 0.18
N TYR A 97 5.93 -12.03 -0.14
CA TYR A 97 5.07 -11.45 -1.17
C TYR A 97 3.63 -11.32 -0.67
N ASN A 98 3.41 -10.50 0.35
CA ASN A 98 2.08 -10.39 0.96
C ASN A 98 1.11 -9.60 0.08
N THR A 99 -0.14 -10.07 0.02
CA THR A 99 -1.24 -9.42 -0.69
C THR A 99 -2.39 -9.20 0.27
N SER A 100 -2.86 -10.28 0.89
CA SER A 100 -4.04 -10.28 1.75
C SER A 100 -3.82 -9.62 3.12
N ALA A 101 -2.58 -9.56 3.62
CA ALA A 101 -2.28 -8.99 4.94
C ALA A 101 -2.74 -7.53 5.09
N TYR A 102 -2.46 -6.68 4.10
CA TYR A 102 -2.74 -5.25 4.18
C TYR A 102 -4.08 -4.86 3.56
N ILE A 103 -4.53 -5.60 2.54
CA ILE A 103 -5.82 -5.28 1.90
C ILE A 103 -6.98 -5.44 2.89
N SER A 104 -6.93 -6.39 3.83
CA SER A 104 -7.98 -6.54 4.84
C SER A 104 -8.05 -5.35 5.80
N MET A 105 -6.90 -4.77 6.15
CA MET A 105 -6.84 -3.56 6.97
C MET A 105 -7.38 -2.34 6.21
N ILE A 106 -7.02 -2.21 4.93
CA ILE A 106 -7.52 -1.15 4.05
C ILE A 106 -9.04 -1.26 3.88
N LEU A 107 -9.56 -2.46 3.60
CA LEU A 107 -11.00 -2.74 3.53
C LEU A 107 -11.73 -2.37 4.82
N GLY A 108 -11.10 -2.58 5.98
CA GLY A 108 -11.63 -2.12 7.27
C GLY A 108 -11.89 -0.62 7.34
N ARG A 109 -11.02 0.17 6.68
CA ARG A 109 -11.14 1.64 6.58
C ARG A 109 -12.07 2.09 5.47
N THR A 110 -11.92 1.53 4.28
CA THR A 110 -12.60 2.02 3.07
C THR A 110 -14.01 1.48 2.92
N ARG A 111 -14.30 0.34 3.57
CA ARG A 111 -15.60 -0.36 3.47
C ARG A 111 -15.97 -0.80 2.04
N GLU A 112 -15.01 -0.81 1.13
CA GLU A 112 -15.20 -1.34 -0.22
C GLU A 112 -15.64 -2.82 -0.15
N ASN A 113 -16.50 -3.25 -1.06
CA ASN A 113 -17.02 -4.61 -1.08
C ASN A 113 -16.03 -5.56 -1.79
N PRO A 114 -15.38 -6.51 -1.09
CA PRO A 114 -14.39 -7.40 -1.70
C PRO A 114 -14.97 -8.24 -2.86
N LYS A 115 -16.27 -8.56 -2.80
CA LYS A 115 -16.92 -9.35 -3.85
C LYS A 115 -17.12 -8.53 -5.13
N GLU A 116 -17.40 -7.24 -5.01
CA GLU A 116 -17.49 -6.34 -6.17
C GLU A 116 -16.12 -6.13 -6.81
N ILE A 117 -15.07 -5.97 -5.99
CA ILE A 117 -13.68 -5.89 -6.48
C ILE A 117 -13.32 -7.14 -7.28
N GLN A 118 -13.56 -8.32 -6.71
CA GLN A 118 -13.31 -9.60 -7.38
C GLN A 118 -14.09 -9.69 -8.70
N ASN A 119 -15.40 -9.44 -8.65
CA ASN A 119 -16.24 -9.53 -9.84
C ASN A 119 -15.80 -8.55 -10.93
N PHE A 120 -15.29 -7.36 -10.57
CA PHE A 120 -14.79 -6.40 -11.53
C PHE A 120 -13.51 -6.89 -12.21
N ILE A 121 -12.59 -7.47 -11.44
CA ILE A 121 -11.37 -8.09 -11.97
C ILE A 121 -11.75 -9.19 -12.97
N GLU A 122 -12.56 -10.17 -12.54
CA GLU A 122 -12.94 -11.32 -13.36
C GLU A 122 -13.72 -10.95 -14.63
N LYS A 123 -14.55 -9.90 -14.59
CA LYS A 123 -15.40 -9.51 -15.72
C LYS A 123 -14.75 -8.52 -16.68
N TYR A 124 -13.86 -7.68 -16.20
CA TYR A 124 -13.29 -6.58 -16.99
C TYR A 124 -11.78 -6.75 -17.12
N ILE A 125 -11.04 -6.81 -16.02
CA ILE A 125 -9.57 -6.80 -16.06
C ILE A 125 -9.01 -8.09 -16.68
N ASP A 126 -9.52 -9.26 -16.30
CA ASP A 126 -9.12 -10.57 -16.86
C ASP A 126 -9.40 -10.68 -18.37
N THR A 127 -10.34 -9.87 -18.88
CA THR A 127 -10.72 -9.87 -20.29
C THR A 127 -9.86 -8.93 -21.14
N ILE A 128 -9.06 -8.07 -20.51
CA ILE A 128 -8.14 -7.20 -21.21
C ILE A 128 -7.04 -8.07 -21.82
N SER A 129 -6.88 -7.98 -23.14
CA SER A 129 -5.71 -8.53 -23.81
C SER A 129 -4.50 -7.68 -23.44
N PHE A 130 -3.81 -8.05 -22.36
CA PHE A 130 -2.47 -7.55 -22.12
C PHE A 130 -1.63 -7.93 -23.34
N SER A 131 -1.21 -6.95 -24.14
CA SER A 131 -0.12 -7.16 -25.09
C SER A 131 1.02 -7.82 -24.33
N ASP A 132 1.80 -8.69 -24.98
CA ASP A 132 2.87 -9.45 -24.31
C ASP A 132 3.79 -8.52 -23.48
N LEU A 133 3.46 -8.36 -22.19
CA LEU A 133 4.10 -7.41 -21.30
C LEU A 133 5.56 -7.83 -21.11
N SER A 134 5.88 -9.12 -21.27
CA SER A 134 7.23 -9.64 -21.15
C SER A 134 8.24 -9.01 -22.14
N ARG A 135 7.75 -8.33 -23.18
CA ARG A 135 8.58 -7.57 -24.13
C ARG A 135 9.12 -6.27 -23.54
N HIS A 136 8.54 -5.78 -22.45
CA HIS A 136 8.96 -4.57 -21.75
C HIS A 136 9.73 -4.92 -20.47
N ASN A 137 10.82 -4.19 -20.25
CA ASN A 137 11.63 -4.23 -19.03
C ASN A 137 11.60 -2.90 -18.26
N LEU A 138 10.91 -1.88 -18.78
CA LEU A 138 10.71 -0.58 -18.16
C LEU A 138 9.20 -0.29 -18.12
N TYR A 139 8.68 -0.01 -16.93
CA TYR A 139 7.26 0.26 -16.71
C TYR A 139 7.09 1.55 -15.93
N PHE A 140 6.07 2.31 -16.31
CA PHE A 140 5.69 3.52 -15.60
C PHE A 140 4.20 3.43 -15.24
N PHE A 141 3.87 3.36 -13.96
CA PHE A 141 2.48 3.40 -13.51
C PHE A 141 2.06 4.84 -13.24
N ILE A 142 1.00 5.28 -13.92
CA ILE A 142 0.34 6.56 -13.64
C ILE A 142 -0.94 6.26 -12.87
N ILE A 143 -1.07 6.81 -11.67
CA ILE A 143 -2.27 6.65 -10.85
C ILE A 143 -2.93 8.00 -10.57
N SER A 144 -4.25 7.99 -10.34
CA SER A 144 -4.95 9.21 -9.91
C SER A 144 -4.39 9.74 -8.57
N PRO A 145 -4.28 11.07 -8.37
CA PRO A 145 -3.77 11.67 -7.14
C PRO A 145 -4.51 11.22 -5.87
N LYS A 146 -5.81 10.86 -6.00
CA LYS A 146 -6.62 10.32 -4.90
C LYS A 146 -6.08 9.00 -4.34
N PHE A 147 -5.16 8.33 -5.05
CA PHE A 147 -4.51 7.10 -4.61
C PHE A 147 -3.05 7.29 -4.22
N SER A 148 -2.55 8.52 -4.05
CA SER A 148 -1.13 8.80 -3.80
C SER A 148 -0.53 7.98 -2.63
N SER A 149 -1.31 7.68 -1.60
CA SER A 149 -0.86 6.90 -0.43
C SER A 149 -0.49 5.44 -0.76
N ILE A 150 -0.92 4.90 -1.92
CA ILE A 150 -0.64 3.51 -2.32
C ILE A 150 0.64 3.32 -3.13
N ILE A 151 1.23 4.39 -3.66
CA ILE A 151 2.40 4.35 -4.57
C ILE A 151 3.48 3.39 -4.05
N ARG A 152 3.82 3.53 -2.77
CA ARG A 152 4.87 2.71 -2.16
C ARG A 152 4.54 1.21 -2.17
N MET A 153 3.28 0.82 -2.03
CA MET A 153 2.88 -0.59 -2.04
C MET A 153 3.04 -1.20 -3.43
N LEU A 154 2.66 -0.47 -4.48
CA LEU A 154 2.85 -0.89 -5.87
C LEU A 154 4.35 -1.04 -6.19
N GLN A 155 5.17 -0.04 -5.82
CA GLN A 155 6.63 -0.12 -5.97
C GLN A 155 7.24 -1.32 -5.24
N VAL A 156 6.78 -1.61 -4.02
CA VAL A 156 7.23 -2.77 -3.24
C VAL A 156 6.81 -4.07 -3.91
N LYS A 157 5.59 -4.15 -4.46
CA LYS A 157 5.11 -5.35 -5.16
C LYS A 157 5.98 -5.70 -6.37
N PHE A 158 6.40 -4.69 -7.14
CA PHE A 158 7.38 -4.89 -8.20
C PHE A 158 8.74 -5.42 -7.69
N ILE A 159 9.26 -4.85 -6.59
CA ILE A 159 10.54 -5.30 -5.99
C ILE A 159 10.42 -6.75 -5.52
N GLU A 160 9.28 -7.08 -4.91
CA GLU A 160 8.94 -8.39 -4.42
C GLU A 160 8.97 -9.43 -5.55
N LEU A 161 8.29 -9.18 -6.66
CA LEU A 161 8.16 -10.17 -7.74
C LEU A 161 9.34 -10.19 -8.71
N PHE A 162 9.95 -9.04 -9.00
CA PHE A 162 10.94 -8.90 -10.08
C PHE A 162 12.31 -8.39 -9.61
N GLY A 163 12.42 -7.94 -8.36
CA GLY A 163 13.66 -7.36 -7.83
C GLY A 163 14.10 -6.14 -8.63
N ARG A 164 15.34 -6.19 -9.15
CA ARG A 164 15.91 -5.15 -10.01
C ARG A 164 15.91 -5.52 -11.50
N LYS A 165 15.30 -6.64 -11.88
CA LYS A 165 15.28 -7.10 -13.28
C LYS A 165 14.42 -6.22 -14.18
N ILE A 166 13.44 -5.55 -13.58
CA ILE A 166 12.51 -4.66 -14.25
C ILE A 166 12.62 -3.27 -13.59
N ALA A 167 12.77 -2.24 -14.42
CA ALA A 167 12.65 -0.86 -13.98
C ALA A 167 11.17 -0.51 -13.82
N ARG A 168 10.87 0.18 -12.73
CA ARG A 168 9.50 0.59 -12.42
C ARG A 168 9.54 1.95 -11.77
N ASP A 169 8.66 2.81 -12.22
CA ASP A 169 8.27 4.01 -11.53
C ASP A 169 6.74 4.01 -11.37
N VAL A 170 6.28 4.63 -10.29
CA VAL A 170 4.87 4.71 -9.96
C VAL A 170 4.65 6.10 -9.42
N GLU A 171 3.89 6.92 -10.13
CA GLU A 171 3.65 8.30 -9.77
C GLU A 171 2.21 8.73 -10.07
N THR A 172 1.81 9.85 -9.49
CA THR A 172 0.48 10.43 -9.77
C THR A 172 0.47 11.16 -11.12
N SER A 173 -0.69 11.26 -11.77
CA SER A 173 -0.86 12.06 -12.99
C SER A 173 -0.45 13.54 -12.80
N GLU A 174 -0.59 14.09 -11.59
CA GLU A 174 -0.07 15.43 -11.27
C GLU A 174 1.46 15.48 -11.25
N TYR A 175 2.10 14.44 -10.69
CA TYR A 175 3.56 14.40 -10.61
C TYR A 175 4.23 14.17 -11.98
N MET A 176 3.54 13.54 -12.92
CA MET A 176 4.02 13.38 -14.30
C MET A 176 4.37 14.71 -15.00
N LYS A 177 3.79 15.82 -14.54
CA LYS A 177 4.09 17.18 -15.06
C LYS A 177 5.49 17.67 -14.65
N HIS A 178 6.17 17.02 -13.70
CA HIS A 178 7.45 17.43 -13.14
C HIS A 178 8.65 16.67 -13.72
N ALA A 179 8.89 16.86 -15.02
CA ALA A 179 10.08 16.43 -15.73
C ALA A 179 10.37 14.91 -15.76
N VAL A 180 9.40 14.08 -15.39
CA VAL A 180 9.56 12.62 -15.29
C VAL A 180 9.84 11.98 -16.65
N THR A 181 9.29 12.55 -17.74
CA THR A 181 9.42 12.03 -19.10
C THR A 181 10.35 12.88 -19.98
N VAL A 182 11.23 13.70 -19.39
CA VAL A 182 12.14 14.58 -20.14
C VAL A 182 13.19 13.80 -20.91
N VAL A 183 13.65 12.68 -20.35
CA VAL A 183 14.54 11.75 -21.04
C VAL A 183 13.66 10.67 -21.69
N PRO A 184 13.63 10.58 -23.04
CA PRO A 184 12.84 9.55 -23.71
C PRO A 184 13.36 8.15 -23.38
N SER A 185 12.44 7.19 -23.25
CA SER A 185 12.71 5.78 -22.99
C SER A 185 11.59 4.90 -23.57
N ASP A 186 11.88 3.61 -23.77
CA ASP A 186 10.93 2.62 -24.26
C ASP A 186 10.04 2.04 -23.13
N GLU A 187 9.63 2.91 -22.20
CA GLU A 187 8.76 2.58 -21.08
C GLU A 187 7.32 2.32 -21.52
N LEU A 188 6.72 1.25 -20.99
CA LEU A 188 5.28 1.05 -21.07
C LEU A 188 4.58 1.85 -19.96
N PHE A 189 3.79 2.84 -20.35
CA PHE A 189 3.01 3.67 -19.45
C PHE A 189 1.65 3.05 -19.19
N ILE A 190 1.47 2.51 -17.99
CA ILE A 190 0.22 1.90 -17.53
C ILE A 190 -0.53 2.91 -16.66
N SER A 191 -1.64 3.42 -17.17
CA SER A 191 -2.49 4.39 -16.47
C SER A 191 -3.69 3.71 -15.83
N PHE A 192 -3.97 4.02 -14.57
CA PHE A 192 -5.12 3.50 -13.83
C PHE A 192 -6.15 4.60 -13.63
N ASP A 193 -7.42 4.29 -13.91
CA ASP A 193 -8.59 5.19 -13.79
C ASP A 193 -8.60 6.31 -14.85
N GLU A 194 -7.59 7.19 -14.83
CA GLU A 194 -7.44 8.29 -15.78
C GLU A 194 -6.67 7.79 -17.02
N GLU A 195 -7.23 7.96 -18.21
CA GLU A 195 -6.55 7.58 -19.46
C GLU A 195 -5.37 8.53 -19.75
N ASN A 196 -4.18 7.97 -19.95
CA ASN A 196 -3.02 8.73 -20.39
C ASN A 196 -3.13 9.07 -21.88
N THR A 197 -3.29 10.36 -22.20
CA THR A 197 -3.31 10.88 -23.58
C THR A 197 -2.09 11.74 -23.92
N ILE A 198 -1.18 11.95 -22.97
CA ILE A 198 -0.14 12.99 -23.04
C ILE A 198 1.27 12.37 -23.08
N TRP A 199 1.56 11.45 -22.17
CA TRP A 199 2.93 10.98 -21.91
C TRP A 199 3.26 9.72 -22.72
N SER A 200 4.46 9.68 -23.31
CA SER A 200 4.96 8.61 -24.21
C SER A 200 4.23 8.52 -25.55
N GLU A 201 4.69 7.64 -26.44
CA GLU A 201 4.05 7.37 -27.73
C GLU A 201 2.74 6.56 -27.55
N PRO A 202 1.72 6.73 -28.41
CA PRO A 202 0.42 6.07 -28.26
C PRO A 202 0.49 4.54 -28.07
N GLU A 203 1.44 3.88 -28.73
CA GLU A 203 1.64 2.42 -28.68
C GLU A 203 2.27 1.96 -27.36
N GLN A 204 2.84 2.88 -26.59
CA GLN A 204 3.45 2.64 -25.27
C GLN A 204 2.50 3.05 -24.14
N ARG A 205 1.23 3.34 -24.45
CA ARG A 205 0.22 3.70 -23.45
C ARG A 205 -0.76 2.55 -23.29
N PHE A 206 -0.98 2.17 -22.05
CA PHE A 206 -1.93 1.13 -21.69
C PHE A 206 -2.84 1.64 -20.59
N HIS A 207 -4.14 1.47 -20.77
CA HIS A 207 -5.13 1.96 -19.83
C HIS A 207 -5.82 0.80 -19.10
N ILE A 208 -5.83 0.90 -17.77
CA ILE A 208 -6.52 -0.02 -16.87
C ILE A 208 -7.71 0.73 -16.24
N PRO A 209 -8.95 0.38 -16.60
CA PRO A 209 -10.12 1.02 -16.01
C PRO A 209 -10.27 0.60 -14.54
N LEU A 210 -10.80 1.52 -13.72
CA LEU A 210 -11.26 1.22 -12.37
C LEU A 210 -12.79 1.39 -12.30
N PRO A 211 -13.49 0.75 -11.35
CA PRO A 211 -14.89 1.06 -11.08
C PRO A 211 -15.07 2.50 -10.59
N GLU A 212 -16.22 3.12 -10.87
CA GLU A 212 -16.51 4.54 -10.59
C GLU A 212 -16.24 4.95 -9.13
N ASN A 213 -16.56 4.08 -8.17
CA ASN A 213 -16.36 4.31 -6.73
C ASN A 213 -15.09 3.63 -6.18
N ALA A 214 -14.06 3.50 -7.01
CA ALA A 214 -12.80 2.89 -6.62
C ALA A 214 -12.15 3.62 -5.43
N GLY A 215 -11.90 2.86 -4.35
CA GLY A 215 -11.07 3.28 -3.23
C GLY A 215 -9.71 2.59 -3.26
N TYR A 216 -9.00 2.70 -2.15
CA TYR A 216 -7.65 2.15 -2.02
C TYR A 216 -7.60 0.62 -2.12
N ALA A 217 -8.64 -0.11 -1.70
CA ALA A 217 -8.66 -1.57 -1.81
C ALA A 217 -8.83 -2.02 -3.26
N VAL A 218 -9.70 -1.36 -4.03
CA VAL A 218 -9.84 -1.58 -5.48
C VAL A 218 -8.49 -1.31 -6.18
N MET A 219 -7.89 -0.14 -5.94
CA MET A 219 -6.62 0.23 -6.56
C MET A 219 -5.50 -0.75 -6.18
N MET A 220 -5.46 -1.21 -4.93
CA MET A 220 -4.50 -2.23 -4.49
C MET A 220 -4.71 -3.55 -5.24
N ALA A 221 -5.94 -4.04 -5.29
CA ALA A 221 -6.27 -5.34 -5.87
C ALA A 221 -5.98 -5.36 -7.38
N ILE A 222 -6.46 -4.37 -8.11
CA ILE A 222 -6.25 -4.28 -9.56
C ILE A 222 -4.77 -3.99 -9.87
N GLY A 223 -4.14 -3.06 -9.15
CA GLY A 223 -2.72 -2.79 -9.33
C GLY A 223 -1.85 -4.02 -9.07
N TYR A 224 -2.14 -4.80 -8.03
CA TYR A 224 -1.40 -6.04 -7.76
C TYR A 224 -1.69 -7.13 -8.79
N TYR A 225 -2.91 -7.20 -9.30
CA TYR A 225 -3.28 -8.11 -10.37
C TYR A 225 -2.48 -7.83 -11.65
N VAL A 226 -2.37 -6.56 -12.05
CA VAL A 226 -1.63 -6.15 -13.26
C VAL A 226 -0.12 -6.39 -13.12
N ILE A 227 0.43 -6.33 -11.91
CA ILE A 227 1.86 -6.59 -11.66
C ILE A 227 2.18 -8.10 -11.66
N ALA A 228 1.21 -8.97 -11.34
CA ALA A 228 1.42 -10.40 -11.11
C ALA A 228 1.42 -11.21 -12.42
#